data_AF-A0A7W2M3E6-F1
#
_entry.id   AF-A0A7W2M3E6-F1
#
_cell.length_a   1.000
_cell.length_b   1.000
_cell.length_c   1.000
_cell.angle_alpha   90.00
_cell.angle_beta   90.00
_cell.angle_gamma   90.00
#
_symmetry.space_group_name_H-M   'P 1'
#
loop_
_entity.id
_entity.type
_entity.pdbx_description
1 polymer ?
#
loop_
_entity_poly.entity_id
_entity_poly.type
_entity_poly.pdbx_seq_one_letter_code
_entity_poly.pdbx_strand_id
1 'polypeptide(L)' 'MTTITVKNGRKLSKTNFDSWEEVQAELILMQEDFELGKDHARILKERENEADSAVDNGYSWEEVKAELQRKNA' A
#
# COMPACT_ATOMS: atom_id res chain seq x y z
N MET A 1 -11.41 -13.90 -26.28
CA MET A 1 -12.11 -13.20 -25.18
C MET A 1 -12.26 -14.20 -24.05
N THR A 2 -11.69 -13.90 -22.89
CA THR A 2 -11.71 -14.81 -21.73
C THR A 2 -12.63 -14.20 -20.68
N THR A 3 -13.58 -14.99 -20.17
CA THR A 3 -14.55 -14.53 -19.18
C THR A 3 -14.23 -15.15 -17.83
N ILE A 4 -13.92 -14.31 -16.84
CA ILE A 4 -13.67 -14.73 -15.46
C ILE A 4 -14.89 -14.37 -14.62
N THR A 5 -15.41 -15.34 -13.88
CA THR A 5 -16.56 -15.13 -12.97
C THR A 5 -16.11 -15.25 -11.53
N VAL A 6 -16.09 -14.14 -10.80
CA VAL A 6 -15.79 -14.13 -9.36
C VAL A 6 -17.08 -14.36 -8.58
N LYS A 7 -17.13 -15.44 -7.79
CA LYS A 7 -18.26 -15.77 -6.92
C LYS A 7 -18.09 -15.13 -5.54
N ASN A 8 -19.17 -15.03 -4.76
CA ASN A 8 -19.20 -14.51 -3.38
C ASN A 8 -19.08 -12.98 -3.23
N GLY A 9 -19.45 -12.20 -4.25
CA GLY A 9 -19.58 -10.74 -4.14
C GLY A 9 -18.26 -9.96 -4.02
N ARG A 10 -17.11 -10.64 -4.01
CA ARG A 10 -15.80 -9.97 -4.10
C ARG A 10 -15.64 -9.34 -5.47
N LYS A 11 -15.28 -8.06 -5.51
CA LYS A 11 -15.06 -7.29 -6.74
C LYS A 11 -13.56 -7.15 -6.98
N LEU A 12 -13.15 -7.28 -8.24
CA LEU A 12 -11.82 -6.87 -8.68
C LEU A 12 -11.69 -5.34 -8.53
N SER A 13 -10.49 -4.86 -8.22
CA SER A 13 -10.20 -3.42 -8.13
C SER A 13 -10.34 -2.71 -9.48
N LYS A 14 -10.23 -3.46 -10.59
CA LYS A 14 -10.33 -2.98 -11.97
C LYS A 14 -10.88 -4.04 -12.92
N THR A 15 -11.30 -3.61 -14.10
CA THR A 15 -11.93 -4.46 -15.13
C THR A 15 -11.01 -4.82 -16.29
N ASN A 16 -9.91 -4.09 -16.46
CA ASN A 16 -8.94 -4.29 -17.54
C ASN A 16 -7.57 -4.60 -16.94
N PHE A 17 -6.91 -5.58 -17.53
CA PHE A 17 -5.60 -6.07 -17.15
C PHE A 17 -4.75 -6.21 -18.40
N ASP A 18 -3.50 -5.78 -18.32
CA ASP A 18 -2.56 -5.75 -19.44
C ASP A 18 -1.93 -7.13 -19.68
N SER A 19 -1.88 -7.98 -18.64
CA SER A 19 -1.36 -9.34 -18.74
C SER A 19 -2.10 -10.34 -17.86
N TRP A 20 -1.86 -11.63 -18.10
CA TRP A 20 -2.43 -12.71 -17.29
C TRP A 20 -1.81 -12.76 -15.89
N GLU A 21 -0.53 -12.43 -15.75
CA GLU A 21 0.19 -12.34 -14.48
C GLU A 21 -0.46 -11.29 -13.57
N GLU A 22 -0.93 -10.18 -14.15
CA GLU A 22 -1.62 -9.12 -13.43
C GLU A 22 -2.98 -9.60 -12.88
N VAL A 23 -3.72 -10.39 -13.67
CA VAL A 23 -4.95 -11.03 -13.23
C VAL A 23 -4.68 -12.00 -12.07
N GLN A 24 -3.61 -12.79 -12.16
CA GLN A 24 -3.23 -13.72 -11.10
C GLN A 24 -2.85 -13.01 -9.80
N ALA A 25 -2.08 -11.92 -9.88
CA ALA A 25 -1.70 -11.12 -8.73
C ALA A 25 -2.94 -10.53 -8.03
N GLU A 26 -3.86 -9.96 -8.79
CA GLU A 26 -5.13 -9.42 -8.26
C GLU A 26 -5.93 -10.50 -7.52
N LEU A 27 -6.05 -11.71 -8.10
CA LEU A 27 -6.79 -12.81 -7.49
C LEU A 27 -6.15 -13.31 -6.19
N ILE A 28 -4.82 -13.28 -6.08
CA ILE A 28 -4.10 -13.61 -4.84
C ILE A 28 -4.40 -12.56 -3.76
N LEU A 29 -4.28 -11.28 -4.11
CA LEU A 29 -4.59 -10.16 -3.20
C LEU A 29 -6.05 -10.18 -2.74
N MET A 30 -6.98 -10.61 -3.61
CA MET A 30 -8.39 -10.79 -3.24
C MET A 30 -8.62 -11.95 -2.28
N GLN A 31 -7.73 -12.93 -2.18
CA GLN A 31 -7.87 -14.07 -1.26
C GLN A 31 -7.37 -13.74 0.14
N GLU A 32 -6.40 -12.84 0.24
CA GLU A 32 -5.89 -12.35 1.52
C GLU A 32 -6.88 -11.36 2.12
N ASP A 33 -7.70 -11.81 3.08
CA ASP A 33 -8.23 -10.91 4.10
C ASP A 33 -7.03 -10.45 4.94
N PHE A 34 -6.32 -9.43 4.44
CA PHE A 34 -5.15 -8.90 5.10
C PHE A 34 -5.60 -8.13 6.35
N GLU A 35 -5.53 -8.82 7.49
CA GLU A 35 -5.62 -8.18 8.79
C GLU A 35 -4.21 -7.91 9.32
N LEU A 36 -3.99 -6.68 9.79
CA LEU A 36 -2.75 -6.34 10.48
C LEU A 36 -2.64 -7.20 11.75
N GLY A 37 -1.72 -8.16 11.73
CA GLY A 37 -1.33 -8.91 12.92
C GLY A 37 -0.91 -8.00 14.08
N LYS A 38 -0.92 -8.54 15.30
CA LYS A 38 -0.60 -7.78 16.52
C LYS A 38 0.76 -7.07 16.46
N ASP A 39 1.75 -7.70 15.82
CA ASP A 39 3.09 -7.12 15.66
C ASP A 39 3.10 -5.91 14.73
N HIS A 40 2.34 -5.95 13.64
CA HIS A 40 2.20 -4.80 12.74
C HIS A 40 1.50 -3.64 13.45
N ALA A 41 0.42 -3.92 14.18
CA ALA A 41 -0.28 -2.91 14.96
C ALA A 41 0.61 -2.28 16.04
N ARG A 42 1.49 -3.07 16.67
CA ARG A 42 2.48 -2.56 17.64
C ARG A 42 3.44 -1.58 16.98
N ILE A 43 4.02 -1.95 15.83
CA ILE A 43 4.96 -1.08 15.11
C ILE A 43 4.29 0.24 14.71
N LEU A 44 3.06 0.18 14.19
CA LEU A 44 2.33 1.38 13.80
C LEU A 44 2.09 2.31 14.99
N LYS A 45 1.69 1.77 16.15
CA LYS A 45 1.54 2.56 17.39
C LYS A 45 2.85 3.14 17.89
N GLU A 46 3.95 2.41 17.78
CA GLU A 46 5.27 2.94 18.14
C GLU A 46 5.64 4.14 17.27
N ARG A 47 5.34 4.10 15.96
CA ARG A 47 5.60 5.21 15.04
C ARG A 47 4.66 6.39 15.24
N GLU A 48 3.40 6.13 15.56
CA GLU A 48 2.44 7.17 15.94
C GLU A 48 2.93 7.92 17.18
N ASN A 49 3.32 7.19 18.23
CA ASN A 49 3.88 7.79 19.44
C ASN A 49 5.18 8.57 19.17
N GLU A 50 6.07 8.05 18.31
CA GLU A 50 7.29 8.74 17.89
C GLU A 50 6.95 10.08 17.24
N ALA A 51 5.99 10.09 16.31
CA ALA A 51 5.54 11.31 15.62
C ALA A 51 4.86 12.31 16.57
N ASP A 52 3.99 11.85 17.47
CA ASP A 52 3.31 12.71 18.46
C ASP A 52 4.28 13.33 19.47
N SER A 53 5.38 12.63 19.77
CA SER A 53 6.43 13.11 20.69
C SER A 53 7.55 13.88 19.99
N ALA A 54 7.51 14.02 18.67
CA ALA A 54 8.52 14.73 17.92
C ALA A 54 8.51 16.22 18.30
N VAL A 55 9.69 16.73 18.64
CA VAL A 55 9.92 18.15 18.95
C VAL A 55 10.39 18.95 17.74
N ASP A 56 10.66 18.27 16.61
CA ASP A 56 10.96 18.93 15.35
C ASP A 56 9.67 19.35 14.63
N ASN A 57 9.78 20.37 13.78
CA ASN A 57 8.65 20.88 13.00
C ASN A 57 8.43 20.05 11.72
N GLY A 58 9.09 18.90 11.57
CA GLY A 58 9.19 18.17 10.32
C GLY A 58 9.86 18.96 9.18
N TYR A 59 9.72 18.44 7.97
CA TYR A 59 10.17 19.10 6.74
C TYR A 59 8.96 19.49 5.91
N SER A 60 9.05 20.62 5.21
CA SER A 60 8.08 20.96 4.16
C SER A 60 8.19 19.99 2.99
N TRP A 61 7.10 19.83 2.25
CA TRP A 61 7.08 18.99 1.05
C TRP A 61 8.14 19.40 0.02
N GLU A 62 8.43 20.70 -0.07
CA GLU A 62 9.40 21.26 -1.01
C GLU A 62 10.84 20.88 -0.64
N GLU A 63 11.17 20.86 0.66
CA GLU A 63 12.46 20.40 1.16
C GLU A 63 12.65 18.90 0.91
N VAL A 64 11.61 18.10 1.17
CA VAL A 64 11.63 16.65 0.91
C VAL A 64 11.87 16.37 -0.58
N LYS A 65 11.15 17.07 -1.45
CA LYS A 65 11.27 16.91 -2.91
C LYS A 65 12.66 17.27 -3.41
N ALA A 66 13.24 18.37 -2.91
CA ALA A 66 14.58 18.81 -3.30
C ALA A 66 15.67 17.79 -2.89
N GLU A 67 15.54 17.18 -1.70
CA GLU A 67 16.49 16.15 -1.22
C GLU A 67 16.39 14.85 -2.04
N LEU A 68 15.17 14.40 -2.37
CA LEU A 68 14.95 13.19 -3.18
C LEU A 68 15.51 13.33 -4.61
N GLN A 69 15.39 14.52 -5.20
CA GLN A 69 15.95 14.80 -6.52
C GLN A 69 17.48 14.79 -6.49
N ARG A 70 18.11 15.26 -5.41
CA ARG A 70 19.57 15.27 -5.26
C ARG A 70 20.17 13.88 -5.11
N LYS A 71 19.47 12.95 -4.46
CA LYS A 71 19.94 11.57 -4.26
C LYS A 71 19.86 10.69 -5.52
N ASN A 72 19.05 11.09 -6.50
CA ASN A 72 18.86 10.36 -7.76
C ASN A 72 19.64 10.97 -8.94
N ALA A 73 20.54 11.93 -8.67
CA ALA A 73 21.44 12.57 -9.63
C ALA A 73 22.88 12.13 -9.39
#